data_AF-A0A1L8QPN6-F1
#
_entry.id   AF-A0A1L8QPN6-F1
#
_cell.length_a   1.000
_cell.length_b   1.000
_cell.length_c   1.000
_cell.angle_alpha   90.00
_cell.angle_beta   90.00
_cell.angle_gamma   90.00
#
_symmetry.space_group_name_H-M   'P 1'
#
loop_
_entity.id
_entity.type
_entity.pdbx_description
1 polymer ?
#
loop_
_entity_poly.entity_id
_entity_poly.type
_entity_poly.pdbx_seq_one_letter_code
_entity_poly.pdbx_strand_id
1 'polypeptide(L)'
;MTFMNIETEILSLESPIQSAVSSFKNNRSDFSHLEKMSKDILLYARLNYNYHLALIQPDSDNEDLFYWKNNYSKIWCIGVNTEEIGRKSILFFATKSGVDEVTFVDAVDKTSTPSFFKMNDLERITFLVDQKVIPDIRDSIIINSVSPFSGLGYWIETWIKEELTNVDRISNTPQELFDFNKAVIHAKRYNFQEMLTTIDNEQFAMEFDECLYAYNNQKWFVCAAGLGGVLEHLLYLILEKNQMIDTTFPDDATAKIYIEYLSRTPIRIKKREKTYIRTLFMTRNSVSHFNQGFTSKDQCTHLMNGIKDIFNNYYIKDFSLKDN
;
A
#
# COMPACT_ATOMS: atom_id res chain seq x y z
N MET A 1 -21.52 16.03 -18.14
CA MET A 1 -22.08 15.07 -19.13
C MET A 1 -23.04 14.17 -18.37
N THR A 2 -24.26 13.92 -18.87
CA THR A 2 -25.19 13.00 -18.20
C THR A 2 -24.75 11.54 -18.41
N PHE A 3 -25.16 10.63 -17.54
CA PHE A 3 -24.82 9.19 -17.64
C PHE A 3 -25.21 8.60 -19.01
N MET A 4 -26.39 8.96 -19.52
CA MET A 4 -26.89 8.56 -20.83
C MET A 4 -26.05 9.10 -22.01
N ASN A 5 -25.45 10.29 -21.87
CA ASN A 5 -24.56 10.84 -22.88
C ASN A 5 -23.22 10.09 -22.91
N ILE A 6 -22.68 9.69 -21.73
CA ILE A 6 -21.45 8.89 -21.63
C ILE A 6 -21.65 7.54 -22.34
N GLU A 7 -22.74 6.84 -22.04
CA GLU A 7 -23.02 5.52 -22.64
C GLU A 7 -23.16 5.59 -24.17
N THR A 8 -23.87 6.60 -24.67
CA THR A 8 -24.02 6.83 -26.13
C THR A 8 -22.66 7.06 -26.80
N GLU A 9 -21.79 7.84 -26.17
CA GLU A 9 -20.46 8.16 -26.69
C GLU A 9 -19.54 6.93 -26.65
N ILE A 10 -19.59 6.13 -25.57
CA ILE A 10 -18.88 4.84 -25.46
C ILE A 10 -19.27 3.92 -26.62
N LEU A 11 -20.57 3.71 -26.85
CA LEU A 11 -21.07 2.84 -27.91
C LEU A 11 -20.64 3.33 -29.31
N SER A 12 -20.55 4.64 -29.51
CA SER A 12 -20.10 5.21 -30.79
C SER A 12 -18.61 4.95 -31.08
N LEU A 13 -17.79 4.86 -30.03
CA LEU A 13 -16.34 4.61 -30.11
C LEU A 13 -15.98 3.12 -30.02
N GLU A 14 -16.83 2.31 -29.39
CA GLU A 14 -16.56 0.89 -29.12
C GLU A 14 -16.33 0.08 -30.40
N SER A 15 -17.27 0.16 -31.34
CA SER A 15 -17.22 -0.62 -32.59
C SER A 15 -15.94 -0.38 -33.41
N PRO A 16 -15.54 0.87 -33.74
CA PRO A 16 -14.31 1.09 -34.49
C PRO A 16 -13.06 0.65 -33.70
N ILE A 17 -13.00 0.86 -32.39
CA ILE A 17 -11.86 0.45 -31.56
C ILE A 17 -11.76 -1.07 -31.49
N GLN A 18 -12.85 -1.78 -31.21
CA GLN A 18 -12.88 -3.25 -31.17
C GLN A 18 -12.54 -3.86 -32.52
N SER A 19 -12.99 -3.25 -33.62
CA SER A 19 -12.63 -3.67 -34.97
C SER A 19 -11.13 -3.53 -35.24
N ALA A 20 -10.53 -2.40 -34.86
CA ALA A 20 -9.09 -2.16 -35.00
C ALA A 20 -8.26 -3.12 -34.14
N VAL A 21 -8.64 -3.30 -32.87
CA VAL A 21 -8.00 -4.25 -31.94
C VAL A 21 -8.10 -5.68 -32.48
N SER A 22 -9.29 -6.09 -32.93
CA SER A 22 -9.51 -7.43 -33.49
C SER A 22 -8.71 -7.65 -34.78
N SER A 23 -8.61 -6.63 -35.63
CA SER A 23 -7.82 -6.70 -36.86
C SER A 23 -6.35 -6.91 -36.55
N PHE A 24 -5.79 -6.19 -35.57
CA PHE A 24 -4.42 -6.39 -35.11
C PHE A 24 -4.21 -7.78 -34.51
N LYS A 25 -5.08 -8.21 -33.58
CA LYS A 25 -5.00 -9.52 -32.91
C LYS A 25 -5.07 -10.69 -33.89
N ASN A 26 -5.74 -10.50 -35.02
CA ASN A 26 -5.90 -11.51 -36.09
C ASN A 26 -4.87 -11.37 -37.21
N ASN A 27 -3.83 -10.55 -37.02
CA ASN A 27 -2.79 -10.28 -38.00
C ASN A 27 -3.35 -9.76 -39.35
N ARG A 28 -4.45 -9.00 -39.31
CA ARG A 28 -5.10 -8.38 -40.47
C ARG A 28 -4.74 -6.91 -40.66
N SER A 29 -4.13 -6.30 -39.64
CA SER A 29 -3.66 -4.92 -39.69
C SER A 29 -2.39 -4.74 -38.85
N ASP A 30 -1.61 -3.73 -39.21
CA ASP A 30 -0.44 -3.31 -38.46
C ASP A 30 -0.84 -2.56 -37.17
N PHE A 31 0.06 -2.56 -36.20
CA PHE A 31 -0.17 -1.88 -34.92
C PHE A 31 -0.37 -0.37 -35.07
N SER A 32 0.26 0.24 -36.09
CA SER A 32 0.12 1.67 -36.44
C SER A 32 -1.32 2.11 -36.77
N HIS A 33 -2.23 1.18 -37.05
CA HIS A 33 -3.65 1.52 -37.20
C HIS A 33 -4.28 1.95 -35.87
N LEU A 34 -3.88 1.33 -34.75
CA LEU A 34 -4.32 1.70 -33.41
C LEU A 34 -3.75 3.06 -32.98
N GLU A 35 -2.51 3.36 -33.34
CA GLU A 35 -1.85 4.64 -33.06
C GLU A 35 -2.62 5.83 -33.64
N LYS A 36 -3.18 5.66 -34.85
CA LYS A 36 -4.00 6.68 -35.52
C LYS A 36 -5.31 6.97 -34.75
N MET A 37 -5.75 6.04 -33.92
CA MET A 37 -6.93 6.16 -33.06
C MET A 37 -6.59 6.60 -31.64
N SER A 38 -5.37 7.10 -31.38
CA SER A 38 -4.91 7.50 -30.04
C SER A 38 -5.90 8.37 -29.25
N LYS A 39 -6.45 9.41 -29.89
CA LYS A 39 -7.44 10.30 -29.26
C LYS A 39 -8.73 9.56 -28.90
N ASP A 40 -9.24 8.76 -29.82
CA ASP A 40 -10.48 8.00 -29.65
C ASP A 40 -10.31 6.92 -28.57
N ILE A 41 -9.15 6.25 -28.53
CA ILE A 41 -8.78 5.26 -27.52
C ILE A 41 -8.69 5.90 -26.14
N LEU A 42 -8.02 7.05 -26.02
CA LEU A 42 -7.92 7.76 -24.74
C LEU A 42 -9.29 8.23 -24.26
N LEU A 43 -10.10 8.80 -25.15
CA LEU A 43 -11.45 9.25 -24.86
C LEU A 43 -12.34 8.07 -24.44
N TYR A 44 -12.34 6.98 -25.20
CA TYR A 44 -13.08 5.76 -24.88
C TYR A 44 -12.67 5.18 -23.53
N ALA A 45 -11.36 5.09 -23.25
CA ALA A 45 -10.86 4.60 -21.96
C ALA A 45 -11.33 5.49 -20.80
N ARG A 46 -11.25 6.82 -20.97
CA ARG A 46 -11.71 7.79 -19.96
C ARG A 46 -13.21 7.71 -19.71
N LEU A 47 -14.01 7.59 -20.78
CA LEU A 47 -15.47 7.45 -20.67
C LEU A 47 -15.86 6.14 -19.98
N ASN A 48 -15.23 5.02 -20.33
CA ASN A 48 -15.46 3.74 -19.65
C ASN A 48 -15.09 3.83 -18.17
N TYR A 49 -13.98 4.49 -17.84
CA TYR A 49 -13.57 4.65 -16.45
C TYR A 49 -14.63 5.43 -15.65
N ASN A 50 -15.06 6.58 -16.17
CA ASN A 50 -16.09 7.39 -15.54
C ASN A 50 -17.45 6.67 -15.45
N TYR A 51 -17.81 5.89 -16.47
CA TYR A 51 -19.05 5.11 -16.50
C TYR A 51 -19.07 4.06 -15.39
N HIS A 52 -18.03 3.23 -15.29
CA HIS A 52 -17.96 2.19 -14.27
C HIS A 52 -17.82 2.77 -12.86
N LEU A 53 -17.09 3.87 -12.69
CA LEU A 53 -17.01 4.59 -11.42
C LEU A 53 -18.40 5.11 -10.98
N ALA A 54 -19.18 5.65 -11.92
CA ALA A 54 -20.54 6.13 -11.66
C ALA A 54 -21.53 4.99 -11.37
N LEU A 55 -21.28 3.77 -11.86
CA LEU A 55 -22.07 2.59 -11.50
C LEU A 55 -21.80 2.12 -10.06
N ILE A 56 -20.56 2.22 -9.61
CA ILE A 56 -20.16 1.80 -8.26
C ILE A 56 -20.63 2.81 -7.20
N GLN A 57 -20.70 4.10 -7.55
CA GLN A 57 -21.10 5.17 -6.64
C GLN A 57 -20.31 5.12 -5.32
N PRO A 58 -18.96 5.23 -5.36
CA PRO A 58 -18.16 5.17 -4.15
C PRO A 58 -18.59 6.27 -3.16
N ASP A 59 -18.56 5.96 -1.87
CA ASP A 59 -18.81 6.95 -0.82
C ASP A 59 -17.89 8.17 -1.00
N SER A 60 -18.37 9.36 -0.66
CA SER A 60 -17.62 10.62 -0.81
C SER A 60 -16.21 10.55 -0.21
N ASP A 61 -16.06 9.81 0.88
CA ASP A 61 -14.81 9.70 1.64
C ASP A 61 -13.80 8.74 0.98
N ASN A 62 -14.27 7.90 0.04
CA ASN A 62 -13.47 6.90 -0.68
C ASN A 62 -13.16 7.32 -2.12
N GLU A 63 -13.73 8.43 -2.60
CA GLU A 63 -13.54 8.90 -3.97
C GLU A 63 -12.07 9.19 -4.30
N ASP A 64 -11.29 9.63 -3.31
CA ASP A 64 -9.86 9.95 -3.44
C ASP A 64 -8.99 8.71 -3.72
N LEU A 65 -9.51 7.51 -3.42
CA LEU A 65 -8.79 6.24 -3.58
C LEU A 65 -8.79 5.71 -5.02
N PHE A 66 -9.65 6.26 -5.89
CA PHE A 66 -9.68 5.93 -7.32
C PHE A 66 -8.65 6.79 -8.06
N TYR A 67 -7.58 6.17 -8.55
CA TYR A 67 -6.38 6.90 -8.98
C TYR A 67 -6.69 7.85 -10.13
N TRP A 68 -7.31 7.34 -11.20
CA TRP A 68 -7.51 8.11 -12.42
C TRP A 68 -8.62 9.16 -12.28
N LYS A 69 -9.50 9.03 -11.28
CA LYS A 69 -10.46 10.09 -10.94
C LYS A 69 -9.73 11.38 -10.56
N ASN A 70 -8.68 11.25 -9.74
CA ASN A 70 -8.03 12.37 -9.05
C ASN A 70 -6.66 12.75 -9.63
N ASN A 71 -6.12 11.94 -10.53
CA ASN A 71 -4.78 12.11 -11.10
C ASN A 71 -4.81 11.89 -12.61
N TYR A 72 -3.75 12.34 -13.28
CA TYR A 72 -3.54 12.03 -14.69
C TYR A 72 -2.83 10.69 -14.87
N SER A 73 -3.22 9.97 -15.91
CA SER A 73 -2.68 8.65 -16.22
C SER A 73 -2.18 8.55 -17.66
N LYS A 74 -1.05 7.88 -17.82
CA LYS A 74 -0.56 7.43 -19.13
C LYS A 74 -0.94 5.97 -19.33
N ILE A 75 -1.75 5.69 -20.34
CA ILE A 75 -2.08 4.33 -20.75
C ILE A 75 -0.99 3.81 -21.69
N TRP A 76 -0.50 2.60 -21.43
CA TRP A 76 0.37 1.86 -22.32
C TRP A 76 -0.47 0.84 -23.09
N CYS A 77 -0.42 0.94 -24.41
CA CYS A 77 -0.99 -0.01 -25.35
C CYS A 77 0.18 -0.71 -26.05
N ILE A 78 0.50 -1.94 -25.65
CA ILE A 78 1.66 -2.64 -26.19
C ILE A 78 1.22 -3.87 -26.98
N GLY A 79 1.54 -3.88 -28.28
CA GLY A 79 1.35 -5.05 -29.13
C GLY A 79 2.34 -6.14 -28.76
N VAL A 80 1.87 -7.33 -28.41
CA VAL A 80 2.71 -8.46 -28.00
C VAL A 80 2.33 -9.72 -28.75
N ASN A 81 3.27 -10.65 -28.89
CA ASN A 81 3.00 -11.96 -29.48
C ASN A 81 2.35 -12.91 -28.45
N THR A 82 1.68 -13.95 -28.95
CA THR A 82 1.10 -15.01 -28.13
C THR A 82 1.65 -16.38 -28.55
N GLU A 83 1.36 -17.41 -27.76
CA GLU A 83 1.70 -18.79 -28.11
C GLU A 83 0.84 -19.34 -29.26
N GLU A 84 -0.27 -18.68 -29.59
CA GLU A 84 -1.19 -19.08 -30.65
C GLU A 84 -0.68 -18.63 -32.03
N ILE A 85 -0.58 -19.58 -32.96
CA ILE A 85 -0.11 -19.31 -34.32
C ILE A 85 -1.01 -18.29 -35.01
N GLY A 86 -0.40 -17.23 -35.53
CA GLY A 86 -1.10 -16.19 -36.30
C GLY A 86 -1.95 -15.25 -35.45
N ARG A 87 -1.83 -15.31 -34.12
CA ARG A 87 -2.52 -14.42 -33.20
C ARG A 87 -1.53 -13.49 -32.51
N LYS A 88 -2.02 -12.30 -32.17
CA LYS A 88 -1.32 -11.30 -31.37
C LYS A 88 -2.22 -10.90 -30.20
N SER A 89 -1.65 -10.28 -29.20
CA SER A 89 -2.39 -9.69 -28.09
C SER A 89 -1.97 -8.26 -27.86
N ILE A 90 -2.75 -7.56 -27.05
CA ILE A 90 -2.41 -6.23 -26.55
C ILE A 90 -2.29 -6.34 -25.04
N LEU A 91 -1.18 -5.84 -24.51
CA LEU A 91 -0.96 -5.63 -23.09
C LEU A 91 -1.32 -4.19 -22.77
N PHE A 92 -2.33 -4.02 -21.91
CA PHE A 92 -2.73 -2.73 -21.37
C PHE A 92 -2.31 -2.60 -19.91
N PHE A 93 -1.78 -1.43 -19.55
CA PHE A 93 -1.57 -1.00 -18.18
C PHE A 93 -1.43 0.53 -18.14
N ALA A 94 -1.49 1.12 -16.96
CA ALA A 94 -1.36 2.55 -16.77
C ALA A 94 -0.19 2.91 -15.85
N THR A 95 0.39 4.07 -16.08
CA THR A 95 1.39 4.70 -15.22
C THR A 95 1.01 6.11 -14.83
N LYS A 96 1.53 6.58 -13.70
CA LYS A 96 1.42 7.98 -13.26
C LYS A 96 1.94 8.93 -14.35
N SER A 97 1.23 10.02 -14.59
CA SER A 97 1.60 11.03 -15.59
C SER A 97 1.24 12.43 -15.13
N GLY A 98 1.80 13.45 -15.80
CA GLY A 98 1.40 14.84 -15.62
C GLY A 98 0.19 15.24 -16.48
N VAL A 99 -0.16 14.41 -17.48
CA VAL A 99 -1.30 14.61 -18.39
C VAL A 99 -1.89 13.26 -18.79
N ASP A 100 -3.18 13.25 -19.12
CA ASP A 100 -3.80 12.06 -19.70
C ASP A 100 -3.27 11.83 -21.11
N GLU A 101 -2.66 10.67 -21.32
CA GLU A 101 -2.12 10.30 -22.62
C GLU A 101 -2.16 8.78 -22.83
N VAL A 102 -2.01 8.37 -24.08
CA VAL A 102 -1.83 6.95 -24.45
C VAL A 102 -0.56 6.82 -25.27
N THR A 103 0.23 5.80 -24.98
CA THR A 103 1.45 5.46 -25.72
C THR A 103 1.32 4.07 -26.30
N PHE A 104 1.78 3.95 -27.55
CA PHE A 104 1.72 2.74 -28.34
C PHE A 104 3.12 2.23 -28.56
N VAL A 105 3.31 0.92 -28.37
CA VAL A 105 4.58 0.24 -28.64
C VAL A 105 4.30 -1.10 -29.32
N ASP A 106 4.83 -1.30 -30.53
CA ASP A 106 4.81 -2.61 -31.16
C ASP A 106 6.02 -3.44 -30.68
N ALA A 107 5.76 -4.43 -29.83
CA ALA A 107 6.76 -5.32 -29.24
C ALA A 107 6.62 -6.77 -29.74
N VAL A 108 5.84 -7.03 -30.80
CA VAL A 108 5.54 -8.39 -31.27
C VAL A 108 6.81 -9.19 -31.56
N ASP A 109 7.76 -8.59 -32.29
CA ASP A 109 9.02 -9.26 -32.65
C ASP A 109 9.91 -9.56 -31.43
N LYS A 110 9.77 -8.79 -30.34
CA LYS A 110 10.56 -8.94 -29.11
C LYS A 110 9.95 -9.90 -28.09
N THR A 111 8.70 -10.29 -28.30
CA THR A 111 7.91 -11.08 -27.36
C THR A 111 7.63 -12.50 -27.86
N SER A 112 8.27 -12.90 -28.97
CA SER A 112 8.11 -14.20 -29.63
C SER A 112 8.93 -15.32 -28.97
N THR A 113 8.98 -15.38 -27.63
CA THR A 113 9.79 -16.36 -26.89
C THR A 113 8.93 -17.24 -25.97
N PRO A 114 9.22 -18.55 -25.85
CA PRO A 114 8.49 -19.43 -24.93
C PRO A 114 8.50 -18.96 -23.47
N SER A 115 9.55 -18.26 -23.05
CA SER A 115 9.64 -17.65 -21.73
C SER A 115 8.60 -16.54 -21.53
N PHE A 116 8.39 -15.69 -22.55
CA PHE A 116 7.44 -14.58 -22.46
C PHE A 116 5.99 -15.06 -22.33
N PHE A 117 5.64 -16.14 -23.02
CA PHE A 117 4.27 -16.67 -23.00
C PHE A 117 3.85 -17.16 -21.62
N LYS A 118 4.80 -17.69 -20.84
CA LYS A 118 4.58 -18.21 -19.48
C LYS A 118 4.54 -17.13 -18.39
N MET A 119 4.94 -15.91 -18.71
CA MET A 119 4.96 -14.80 -17.75
C MET A 119 3.54 -14.29 -17.48
N ASN A 120 3.29 -13.89 -16.24
CA ASN A 120 2.14 -13.05 -15.91
C ASN A 120 2.35 -11.60 -16.43
N ASP A 121 1.32 -10.77 -16.41
CA ASP A 121 1.40 -9.46 -17.07
C ASP A 121 2.41 -8.50 -16.41
N LEU A 122 2.61 -8.56 -15.09
CA LEU A 122 3.64 -7.77 -14.42
C LEU A 122 5.05 -8.22 -14.81
N GLU A 123 5.26 -9.53 -14.92
CA GLU A 123 6.51 -10.11 -15.45
C GLU A 123 6.74 -9.73 -16.91
N ARG A 124 5.68 -9.69 -17.73
CA ARG A 124 5.75 -9.22 -19.14
C ARG A 124 6.13 -7.74 -19.21
N ILE A 125 5.56 -6.88 -18.38
CA ILE A 125 5.95 -5.46 -18.30
C ILE A 125 7.42 -5.35 -17.89
N THR A 126 7.83 -6.09 -16.85
CA THR A 126 9.22 -6.10 -16.36
C THR A 126 10.19 -6.56 -17.44
N PHE A 127 9.84 -7.61 -18.19
CA PHE A 127 10.62 -8.09 -19.32
C PHE A 127 10.78 -7.01 -20.41
N LEU A 128 9.71 -6.29 -20.75
CA LEU A 128 9.77 -5.22 -21.76
C LEU A 128 10.68 -4.06 -21.32
N VAL A 129 10.70 -3.73 -20.03
CA VAL A 129 11.64 -2.76 -19.45
C VAL A 129 13.08 -3.28 -19.53
N ASP A 130 13.33 -4.53 -19.13
CA ASP A 130 14.68 -5.12 -19.12
C ASP A 130 15.27 -5.25 -20.53
N GLN A 131 14.43 -5.56 -21.52
CA GLN A 131 14.81 -5.60 -22.92
C GLN A 131 14.90 -4.20 -23.56
N LYS A 132 14.66 -3.13 -22.79
CA LYS A 132 14.66 -1.73 -23.24
C LYS A 132 13.69 -1.46 -24.40
N VAL A 133 12.61 -2.23 -24.46
CA VAL A 133 11.51 -2.01 -25.42
C VAL A 133 10.68 -0.81 -24.98
N ILE A 134 10.54 -0.63 -23.67
CA ILE A 134 9.95 0.55 -23.03
C ILE A 134 10.94 1.12 -21.99
N PRO A 135 10.86 2.41 -21.64
CA PRO A 135 11.69 3.00 -20.60
C PRO A 135 11.44 2.36 -19.23
N ASP A 136 12.36 2.57 -18.29
CA ASP A 136 12.14 2.14 -16.91
C ASP A 136 11.06 2.99 -16.24
N ILE A 137 9.93 2.34 -15.97
CA ILE A 137 8.70 2.95 -15.46
C ILE A 137 8.18 2.23 -14.21
N ARG A 138 8.96 1.31 -13.61
CA ARG A 138 8.50 0.40 -12.55
C ARG A 138 7.84 1.12 -11.37
N ASP A 139 8.46 2.20 -10.90
CA ASP A 139 7.96 3.00 -9.76
C ASP A 139 6.73 3.84 -10.11
N SER A 140 6.40 3.95 -11.39
CA SER A 140 5.27 4.71 -11.92
C SER A 140 4.08 3.84 -12.29
N ILE A 141 4.19 2.50 -12.22
CA ILE A 141 3.09 1.59 -12.56
C ILE A 141 1.95 1.75 -11.55
N ILE A 142 0.73 1.91 -12.06
CA ILE A 142 -0.50 1.85 -11.27
C ILE A 142 -0.88 0.37 -11.19
N ILE A 143 -0.56 -0.29 -10.08
CA ILE A 143 -0.65 -1.75 -9.99
C ILE A 143 -2.07 -2.29 -10.25
N ASN A 144 -3.10 -1.57 -9.81
CA ASN A 144 -4.51 -1.92 -10.05
C ASN A 144 -4.90 -1.94 -11.53
N SER A 145 -4.11 -1.30 -12.40
CA SER A 145 -4.33 -1.31 -13.84
C SER A 145 -3.67 -2.48 -14.57
N VAL A 146 -2.88 -3.31 -13.88
CA VAL A 146 -2.20 -4.46 -14.49
C VAL A 146 -3.16 -5.66 -14.52
N SER A 147 -3.53 -6.12 -15.71
CA SER A 147 -4.56 -7.15 -15.88
C SER A 147 -4.41 -7.93 -17.19
N PRO A 148 -4.83 -9.21 -17.26
CA PRO A 148 -4.68 -10.07 -18.44
C PRO A 148 -5.62 -9.73 -19.60
N PHE A 149 -6.54 -8.78 -19.43
CA PHE A 149 -7.52 -8.46 -20.46
C PHE A 149 -6.92 -7.59 -21.57
N SER A 150 -7.00 -8.12 -22.79
CA SER A 150 -6.54 -7.44 -24.02
C SER A 150 -7.64 -6.62 -24.72
N GLY A 151 -8.83 -6.51 -24.12
CA GLY A 151 -9.92 -5.68 -24.60
C GLY A 151 -10.02 -4.41 -23.76
N LEU A 152 -9.95 -3.24 -24.39
CA LEU A 152 -9.81 -1.96 -23.68
C LEU A 152 -10.94 -1.68 -22.68
N GLY A 153 -12.21 -1.90 -23.05
CA GLY A 153 -13.35 -1.69 -22.15
C GLY A 153 -13.31 -2.63 -20.93
N TYR A 154 -13.13 -3.93 -21.17
CA TYR A 154 -12.99 -4.94 -20.10
C TYR A 154 -11.77 -4.71 -19.20
N TRP A 155 -10.67 -4.23 -19.77
CA TRP A 155 -9.48 -3.87 -19.01
C TRP A 155 -9.75 -2.70 -18.06
N ILE A 156 -10.44 -1.64 -18.52
CA ILE A 156 -10.86 -0.52 -17.67
C ILE A 156 -11.83 -0.96 -16.58
N GLU A 157 -12.82 -1.78 -16.92
CA GLU A 157 -13.75 -2.36 -15.94
C GLU A 157 -12.99 -3.12 -14.85
N THR A 158 -12.01 -3.92 -15.23
CA THR A 158 -11.18 -4.69 -14.30
C THR A 158 -10.32 -3.79 -13.42
N TRP A 159 -9.70 -2.75 -13.99
CA TRP A 159 -8.93 -1.79 -13.22
C TRP A 159 -9.79 -1.18 -12.10
N ILE A 160 -10.99 -0.70 -12.43
CA ILE A 160 -11.89 -0.14 -11.43
C ILE A 160 -12.32 -1.17 -10.38
N LYS A 161 -12.57 -2.42 -10.78
CA LYS A 161 -12.89 -3.50 -9.82
C LYS A 161 -11.73 -3.79 -8.87
N GLU A 162 -10.49 -3.73 -9.35
CA GLU A 162 -9.31 -3.89 -8.50
C GLU A 162 -9.13 -2.69 -7.56
N GLU A 163 -9.40 -1.47 -8.01
CA GLU A 163 -9.42 -0.28 -7.15
C GLU A 163 -10.50 -0.41 -6.08
N LEU A 164 -11.73 -0.77 -6.46
CA LEU A 164 -12.82 -1.03 -5.53
C LEU A 164 -12.47 -2.16 -4.55
N THR A 165 -11.89 -3.25 -5.02
CA THR A 165 -11.45 -4.34 -4.13
C THR A 165 -10.41 -3.86 -3.11
N ASN A 166 -9.53 -2.93 -3.51
CA ASN A 166 -8.60 -2.31 -2.57
C ASN A 166 -9.30 -1.35 -1.61
N VAL A 167 -10.28 -0.57 -2.08
CA VAL A 167 -11.14 0.27 -1.22
C VAL A 167 -11.90 -0.61 -0.23
N ASP A 168 -12.56 -1.67 -0.67
CA ASP A 168 -13.26 -2.64 0.18
C ASP A 168 -12.29 -3.32 1.15
N ARG A 169 -11.06 -3.64 0.75
CA ARG A 169 -10.06 -4.15 1.70
C ARG A 169 -9.66 -3.11 2.75
N ILE A 170 -9.74 -1.82 2.45
CA ILE A 170 -9.44 -0.74 3.39
C ILE A 170 -10.65 -0.47 4.29
N SER A 171 -11.85 -0.37 3.70
CA SER A 171 -13.11 0.00 4.35
C SER A 171 -13.83 -1.19 5.01
N ASN A 172 -13.86 -2.34 4.33
CA ASN A 172 -14.29 -3.63 4.85
C ASN A 172 -13.07 -4.45 5.30
N THR A 173 -12.18 -3.87 6.10
CA THR A 173 -11.54 -4.69 7.13
C THR A 173 -12.50 -4.72 8.33
N PRO A 174 -13.51 -5.61 8.41
CA PRO A 174 -14.09 -5.93 9.70
C PRO A 174 -12.97 -6.32 10.66
N GLN A 175 -13.14 -5.84 11.88
CA GLN A 175 -12.61 -6.35 13.13
C GLN A 175 -13.05 -7.82 13.32
N GLU A 176 -12.83 -8.70 12.35
CA GLU A 176 -13.05 -10.13 12.49
C GLU A 176 -11.79 -10.73 13.12
N LEU A 177 -11.92 -10.98 14.42
CA LEU A 177 -11.16 -11.96 15.19
C LEU A 177 -11.25 -13.33 14.51
N PHE A 178 -10.53 -13.53 13.39
CA PHE A 178 -10.49 -14.81 12.70
C PHE A 178 -9.25 -15.60 13.16
N ASP A 179 -9.52 -16.86 13.51
CA ASP A 179 -8.66 -17.82 14.18
C ASP A 179 -7.25 -17.90 13.56
N PHE A 180 -6.28 -17.40 14.30
CA PHE A 180 -5.00 -16.91 13.81
C PHE A 180 -3.88 -17.94 13.97
N ASN A 181 -3.92 -19.00 13.17
CA ASN A 181 -2.97 -20.12 13.23
C ASN A 181 -2.70 -20.65 11.80
N LYS A 182 -1.49 -20.92 11.29
CA LYS A 182 -0.13 -21.17 11.82
C LYS A 182 0.84 -21.00 10.63
N ALA A 183 1.84 -20.12 10.67
CA ALA A 183 3.14 -20.32 9.97
C ALA A 183 4.03 -19.07 10.04
N VAL A 184 3.50 -17.88 9.72
CA VAL A 184 4.33 -16.67 9.58
C VAL A 184 4.25 -15.77 10.82
N ILE A 185 3.10 -15.73 11.49
CA ILE A 185 2.88 -15.00 12.76
C ILE A 185 3.69 -15.60 13.92
N HIS A 186 3.89 -16.92 13.92
CA HIS A 186 4.51 -17.64 15.03
C HIS A 186 5.97 -17.21 15.25
N ALA A 187 6.74 -16.85 14.22
CA ALA A 187 8.14 -16.46 14.43
C ALA A 187 8.32 -15.10 15.13
N LYS A 188 7.34 -14.18 15.05
CA LYS A 188 7.42 -12.84 15.67
C LYS A 188 6.54 -12.68 16.90
N ARG A 189 5.35 -13.28 16.96
CA ARG A 189 4.48 -13.24 18.15
C ARG A 189 5.13 -13.95 19.35
N TYR A 190 5.88 -15.03 19.11
CA TYR A 190 6.66 -15.71 20.18
C TYR A 190 7.71 -14.81 20.84
N ASN A 191 8.20 -13.77 20.15
CA ASN A 191 9.16 -12.82 20.72
C ASN A 191 8.54 -11.75 21.63
N PHE A 192 7.20 -11.60 21.63
CA PHE A 192 6.47 -10.60 22.40
C PHE A 192 5.38 -11.19 23.30
N GLN A 193 5.05 -12.47 23.16
CA GLN A 193 4.03 -13.13 24.00
C GLN A 193 4.35 -13.00 25.49
N GLU A 194 5.63 -13.20 25.87
CA GLU A 194 6.09 -12.99 27.24
C GLU A 194 5.81 -11.55 27.72
N MET A 195 6.06 -10.55 26.87
CA MET A 195 5.77 -9.15 27.18
C MET A 195 4.28 -8.92 27.41
N LEU A 196 3.44 -9.35 26.48
CA LEU A 196 1.98 -9.16 26.56
C LEU A 196 1.41 -9.85 27.80
N THR A 197 1.82 -11.09 28.07
CA THR A 197 1.37 -11.85 29.23
C THR A 197 1.90 -11.30 30.55
N THR A 198 3.12 -10.72 30.57
CA THR A 198 3.69 -10.12 31.80
C THR A 198 3.05 -8.77 32.12
N ILE A 199 2.68 -8.00 31.10
CA ILE A 199 2.03 -6.71 31.27
C ILE A 199 0.58 -6.87 31.73
N ASP A 200 -0.12 -7.90 31.23
CA ASP A 200 -1.50 -8.25 31.60
C ASP A 200 -2.47 -7.04 31.53
N ASN A 201 -2.34 -6.26 30.47
CA ASN A 201 -3.20 -5.11 30.18
C ASN A 201 -3.88 -5.34 28.82
N GLU A 202 -5.21 -5.50 28.83
CA GLU A 202 -6.01 -5.82 27.64
C GLU A 202 -5.90 -4.73 26.57
N GLN A 203 -5.97 -3.46 26.98
CA GLN A 203 -5.85 -2.33 26.05
C GLN A 203 -4.49 -2.31 25.37
N PHE A 204 -3.40 -2.45 26.15
CA PHE A 204 -2.04 -2.52 25.60
C PHE A 204 -1.88 -3.69 24.63
N ALA A 205 -2.44 -4.85 24.97
CA ALA A 205 -2.38 -6.03 24.10
C ALA A 205 -3.12 -5.82 22.79
N MET A 206 -4.31 -5.21 22.82
CA MET A 206 -5.08 -4.86 21.62
C MET A 206 -4.31 -3.87 20.73
N GLU A 207 -3.82 -2.76 21.30
CA GLU A 207 -3.05 -1.75 20.57
C GLU A 207 -1.79 -2.36 19.91
N PHE A 208 -1.11 -3.26 20.61
CA PHE A 208 0.07 -3.94 20.07
C PHE A 208 -0.28 -4.93 18.96
N ASP A 209 -1.34 -5.73 19.13
CA ASP A 209 -1.79 -6.70 18.14
C ASP A 209 -2.27 -6.00 16.85
N GLU A 210 -2.92 -4.84 16.95
CA GLU A 210 -3.25 -3.99 15.79
C GLU A 210 -2.00 -3.52 15.04
N CYS A 211 -0.95 -3.12 15.76
CA CYS A 211 0.33 -2.75 15.16
C CYS A 211 1.01 -3.94 14.46
N LEU A 212 0.94 -5.14 15.05
CA LEU A 212 1.45 -6.36 14.45
C LEU A 212 0.65 -6.77 13.21
N TYR A 213 -0.68 -6.60 13.24
CA TYR A 213 -1.54 -6.81 12.08
C TYR A 213 -1.13 -5.88 10.93
N ALA A 214 -0.94 -4.58 11.20
CA ALA A 214 -0.47 -3.63 10.20
C ALA A 214 0.91 -4.01 9.65
N TYR A 215 1.84 -4.46 10.50
CA TYR A 215 3.15 -4.95 10.07
C TYR A 215 3.03 -6.16 9.14
N ASN A 216 2.24 -7.16 9.49
CA ASN A 216 2.12 -8.39 8.70
C ASN A 216 1.46 -8.14 7.33
N ASN A 217 0.62 -7.11 7.23
CA ASN A 217 -0.04 -6.70 5.99
C ASN A 217 0.73 -5.61 5.22
N GLN A 218 2.01 -5.39 5.55
CA GLN A 218 2.87 -4.42 4.87
C GLN A 218 2.38 -2.96 4.94
N LYS A 219 1.49 -2.65 5.90
CA LYS A 219 1.01 -1.31 6.19
C LYS A 219 2.01 -0.59 7.12
N TRP A 220 3.22 -0.35 6.60
CA TRP A 220 4.37 0.13 7.41
C TRP A 220 4.12 1.47 8.10
N PHE A 221 3.49 2.41 7.39
CA PHE A 221 3.14 3.72 7.95
C PHE A 221 2.20 3.59 9.16
N VAL A 222 1.10 2.84 8.99
CA VAL A 222 0.10 2.60 10.04
C VAL A 222 0.75 1.88 11.24
N CYS A 223 1.55 0.86 10.96
CA CYS A 223 2.29 0.14 11.99
C CYS A 223 3.21 1.06 12.81
N ALA A 224 4.08 1.84 12.14
CA ALA A 224 5.02 2.71 12.84
C ALA A 224 4.33 3.86 13.59
N ALA A 225 3.23 4.39 13.06
CA ALA A 225 2.42 5.40 13.76
C ALA A 225 1.80 4.82 15.04
N GLY A 226 1.18 3.63 14.95
CA GLY A 226 0.59 2.93 16.09
C GLY A 226 1.61 2.50 17.15
N LEU A 227 2.79 2.03 16.74
CA LEU A 227 3.88 1.67 17.66
C LEU A 227 4.36 2.85 18.52
N GLY A 228 4.11 4.09 18.08
CA GLY A 228 4.29 5.28 18.91
C GLY A 228 3.38 5.31 20.13
N GLY A 229 2.09 5.03 19.93
CA GLY A 229 1.11 4.96 21.03
C GLY A 229 1.40 3.80 21.97
N VAL A 230 1.74 2.63 21.43
CA VAL A 230 2.20 1.49 22.25
C VAL A 230 3.40 1.87 23.10
N LEU A 231 4.40 2.55 22.53
CA LEU A 231 5.57 2.99 23.28
C LEU A 231 5.19 3.93 24.43
N GLU A 232 4.30 4.89 24.17
CA GLU A 232 3.79 5.82 25.20
C GLU A 232 3.05 5.06 26.30
N HIS A 233 2.16 4.14 25.94
CA HIS A 233 1.40 3.32 26.87
C HIS A 233 2.32 2.42 27.71
N LEU A 234 3.35 1.80 27.13
CA LEU A 234 4.35 1.04 27.89
C LEU A 234 5.07 1.92 28.91
N LEU A 235 5.48 3.13 28.53
CA LEU A 235 6.16 4.06 29.44
C LEU A 235 5.22 4.52 30.57
N TYR A 236 3.95 4.75 30.27
CA TYR A 236 2.93 5.02 31.26
C TYR A 236 2.81 3.89 32.28
N LEU A 237 2.65 2.64 31.81
CA LEU A 237 2.52 1.46 32.67
C LEU A 237 3.78 1.24 33.53
N ILE A 238 4.97 1.55 33.02
CA ILE A 238 6.21 1.54 33.81
C ILE A 238 6.13 2.57 34.95
N LEU A 239 5.69 3.79 34.68
CA LEU A 239 5.57 4.83 35.70
C LEU A 239 4.49 4.48 36.73
N GLU A 240 3.34 3.97 36.28
CA GLU A 240 2.23 3.54 37.12
C GLU A 240 2.67 2.40 38.06
N LYS A 241 3.28 1.34 37.51
CA LYS A 241 3.80 0.21 38.28
C LYS A 241 4.75 0.66 39.40
N ASN A 242 5.56 1.68 39.14
CA ASN A 242 6.53 2.22 40.09
C ASN A 242 6.01 3.42 40.91
N GLN A 243 4.69 3.69 40.86
CA GLN A 243 4.02 4.77 41.62
C GLN A 243 4.61 6.16 41.37
N MET A 244 5.06 6.42 40.13
CA MET A 244 5.72 7.66 39.75
C MET A 244 4.77 8.69 39.12
N ILE A 245 3.51 8.34 38.90
CA ILE A 245 2.50 9.25 38.35
C ILE A 245 1.93 10.09 39.50
N ASP A 246 2.09 11.41 39.39
CA ASP A 246 1.62 12.39 40.36
C ASP A 246 0.55 13.33 39.73
N THR A 247 -0.02 14.23 40.53
CA THR A 247 -1.04 15.18 40.07
C THR A 247 -0.56 16.19 39.02
N THR A 248 0.75 16.23 38.74
CA THR A 248 1.34 17.10 37.72
C THR A 248 1.65 16.37 36.42
N PHE A 249 1.43 15.05 36.38
CA PHE A 249 1.56 14.28 35.15
C PHE A 249 0.40 14.63 34.20
N PRO A 250 0.68 15.15 32.99
CA PRO A 250 -0.36 15.60 32.09
C PRO A 250 -0.95 14.43 31.27
N ASP A 251 -2.21 14.57 30.88
CA ASP A 251 -2.90 13.60 30.02
C ASP A 251 -2.28 13.52 28.61
N ASP A 252 -1.63 14.60 28.13
CA ASP A 252 -0.95 14.70 26.84
C ASP A 252 0.59 14.65 26.96
N ALA A 253 1.08 13.74 27.81
CA ALA A 253 2.50 13.62 28.10
C ALA A 253 3.37 13.39 26.85
N THR A 254 4.25 14.36 26.57
CA THR A 254 5.24 14.24 25.49
C THR A 254 6.40 13.32 25.86
N ALA A 255 7.17 12.88 24.87
CA ALA A 255 8.44 12.17 25.05
C ALA A 255 9.38 12.82 26.09
N LYS A 256 9.42 14.16 26.14
CA LYS A 256 10.25 14.89 27.10
C LYS A 256 9.79 14.64 28.54
N ILE A 257 8.47 14.61 28.77
CA ILE A 257 7.86 14.40 30.08
C ILE A 257 8.12 12.97 30.54
N TYR A 258 7.87 11.96 29.71
CA TYR A 258 8.18 10.56 30.05
C TYR A 258 9.66 10.37 30.45
N ILE A 259 10.58 10.95 29.67
CA ILE A 259 12.02 10.88 29.97
C ILE A 259 12.37 11.60 31.28
N GLU A 260 11.71 12.73 31.57
CA GLU A 260 11.90 13.44 32.83
C GLU A 260 11.47 12.58 34.02
N TYR A 261 10.27 11.98 33.96
CA TYR A 261 9.77 11.11 35.03
C TYR A 261 10.65 9.88 35.22
N LEU A 262 11.04 9.18 34.14
CA LEU A 262 11.97 8.04 34.22
C LEU A 262 13.36 8.42 34.74
N SER A 263 13.73 9.71 34.70
CA SER A 263 15.00 10.19 35.26
C SER A 263 14.96 10.36 36.79
N ARG A 264 13.77 10.33 37.40
CA ARG A 264 13.58 10.44 38.85
C ARG A 264 13.83 9.08 39.52
N THR A 265 14.05 9.11 40.83
CA THR A 265 14.04 7.90 41.67
C THR A 265 12.63 7.29 41.63
N PRO A 266 12.51 5.94 41.53
CA PRO A 266 13.60 4.97 41.69
C PRO A 266 14.29 4.48 40.40
N ILE A 267 13.75 4.79 39.22
CA ILE A 267 14.27 4.25 37.95
C ILE A 267 15.62 4.86 37.56
N ARG A 268 15.72 6.21 37.61
CA ARG A 268 16.96 6.98 37.39
C ARG A 268 17.72 6.61 36.09
N ILE A 269 17.08 6.74 34.93
CA ILE A 269 17.73 6.46 33.63
C ILE A 269 18.95 7.35 33.35
N LYS A 270 20.02 6.77 32.80
CA LYS A 270 21.30 7.41 32.45
C LYS A 270 21.22 8.12 31.10
N LYS A 271 22.21 8.97 30.81
CA LYS A 271 22.28 9.79 29.58
C LYS A 271 22.06 8.98 28.29
N ARG A 272 22.66 7.80 28.16
CA ARG A 272 22.52 6.95 26.96
C ARG A 272 21.09 6.42 26.79
N GLU A 273 20.45 6.02 27.88
CA GLU A 273 19.07 5.54 27.90
C GLU A 273 18.10 6.67 27.51
N LYS A 274 18.33 7.90 28.00
CA LYS A 274 17.58 9.08 27.57
C LYS A 274 17.71 9.32 26.06
N THR A 275 18.92 9.21 25.51
CA THR A 275 19.15 9.36 24.06
C THR A 275 18.46 8.27 23.27
N TYR A 276 18.47 7.02 23.76
CA TYR A 276 17.79 5.91 23.10
C TYR A 276 16.29 6.14 23.01
N ILE A 277 15.63 6.45 24.14
CA ILE A 277 14.19 6.72 24.17
C ILE A 277 13.85 7.91 23.26
N ARG A 278 14.65 8.98 23.25
CA ARG A 278 14.47 10.11 22.30
C ARG A 278 14.53 9.66 20.85
N THR A 279 15.42 8.74 20.51
CA THR A 279 15.58 8.26 19.13
C THR A 279 14.34 7.48 18.67
N LEU A 280 13.72 6.71 19.55
CA LEU A 280 12.46 6.01 19.25
C LEU A 280 11.33 7.01 18.96
N PHE A 281 11.17 8.03 19.81
CA PHE A 281 10.19 9.10 19.58
C PHE A 281 10.49 9.95 18.33
N MET A 282 11.76 10.22 18.04
CA MET A 282 12.14 10.92 16.80
C MET A 282 11.82 10.08 15.57
N THR A 283 12.03 8.76 15.63
CA THR A 283 11.65 7.83 14.54
C THR A 283 10.14 7.87 14.32
N ARG A 284 9.35 7.77 15.39
CA ARG A 284 7.89 7.92 15.35
C ARG A 284 7.46 9.26 14.74
N ASN A 285 8.01 10.38 15.24
CA ASN A 285 7.65 11.71 14.78
C ASN A 285 8.05 11.96 13.31
N SER A 286 9.14 11.36 12.85
CA SER A 286 9.54 11.41 11.44
C SER A 286 8.52 10.72 10.53
N VAL A 287 7.85 9.68 11.04
CA VAL A 287 6.77 8.98 10.35
C VAL A 287 5.48 9.80 10.39
N SER A 288 5.06 10.29 11.56
CA SER A 288 3.74 10.91 11.72
C SER A 288 3.65 12.39 11.29
N HIS A 289 4.76 13.15 11.32
CA HIS A 289 4.72 14.61 11.12
C HIS A 289 5.63 15.12 10.00
N PHE A 290 6.48 14.28 9.40
CA PHE A 290 7.45 14.74 8.41
C PHE A 290 7.39 13.99 7.07
N ASN A 291 6.93 12.73 7.04
CA ASN A 291 6.84 11.97 5.78
C ASN A 291 5.48 12.14 5.09
N GLN A 292 5.48 12.09 3.75
CA GLN A 292 4.28 12.00 2.90
C GLN A 292 3.74 10.56 2.80
N GLY A 293 3.83 9.77 3.88
CA GLY A 293 3.43 8.37 3.94
C GLY A 293 4.54 7.33 3.70
N PHE A 294 5.77 7.73 3.37
CA PHE A 294 6.86 6.76 3.10
C PHE A 294 7.52 6.26 4.39
N THR A 295 7.19 5.03 4.78
CA THR A 295 7.74 4.34 5.96
C THR A 295 8.26 2.96 5.56
N SER A 296 9.42 2.57 6.08
CA SER A 296 10.05 1.29 5.77
C SER A 296 9.79 0.25 6.85
N LYS A 297 9.87 -1.03 6.45
CA LYS A 297 9.87 -2.19 7.35
C LYS A 297 10.92 -2.08 8.47
N ASP A 298 12.06 -1.45 8.19
CA ASP A 298 13.17 -1.31 9.13
C ASP A 298 12.82 -0.34 10.26
N GLN A 299 12.06 0.73 9.99
CA GLN A 299 11.57 1.65 11.02
C GLN A 299 10.59 0.97 11.97
N CYS A 300 9.63 0.18 11.46
CA CYS A 300 8.76 -0.62 12.30
C CYS A 300 9.55 -1.62 13.15
N THR A 301 10.56 -2.28 12.54
CA THR A 301 11.41 -3.24 13.24
C THR A 301 12.24 -2.57 14.34
N HIS A 302 12.77 -1.37 14.09
CA HIS A 302 13.48 -0.57 15.07
C HIS A 302 12.59 -0.20 16.27
N LEU A 303 11.36 0.26 16.02
CA LEU A 303 10.39 0.60 17.07
C LEU A 303 9.97 -0.63 17.89
N MET A 304 9.67 -1.76 17.25
CA MET A 304 9.34 -3.01 17.96
C MET A 304 10.48 -3.50 18.85
N ASN A 305 11.73 -3.43 18.35
CA ASN A 305 12.90 -3.77 19.17
C ASN A 305 13.07 -2.78 20.34
N GLY A 306 12.82 -1.50 20.11
CA GLY A 306 12.84 -0.47 21.17
C GLY A 306 11.82 -0.71 22.28
N ILE A 307 10.59 -1.09 21.92
CA ILE A 307 9.54 -1.46 22.87
C ILE A 307 9.98 -2.67 23.70
N LYS A 308 10.53 -3.72 23.04
CA LYS A 308 11.05 -4.90 23.74
C LYS A 308 12.18 -4.55 24.71
N ASP A 309 13.11 -3.71 24.28
CA ASP A 309 14.24 -3.28 25.12
C ASP A 309 13.77 -2.49 26.33
N ILE A 310 12.78 -1.60 26.16
CA ILE A 310 12.20 -0.82 27.26
C ILE A 310 11.48 -1.74 28.24
N PHE A 311 10.66 -2.67 27.73
CA PHE A 311 9.99 -3.67 28.56
C PHE A 311 11.01 -4.47 29.41
N ASN A 312 12.03 -5.04 28.77
CA ASN A 312 13.05 -5.84 29.45
C ASN A 312 13.86 -5.04 30.48
N ASN A 313 14.13 -3.77 30.19
CA ASN A 313 15.00 -2.97 31.05
C ASN A 313 14.26 -2.25 32.18
N TYR A 314 12.96 -1.97 32.02
CA TYR A 314 12.23 -1.09 32.94
C TYR A 314 10.87 -1.63 33.39
N TYR A 315 10.16 -2.43 32.57
CA TYR A 315 8.88 -2.98 33.00
C TYR A 315 9.07 -4.25 33.85
N ILE A 316 9.93 -5.18 33.43
CA ILE A 316 10.15 -6.44 34.17
C ILE A 316 10.71 -6.16 35.57
N LYS A 317 11.58 -5.16 35.69
CA LYS A 317 12.25 -4.84 36.94
C LYS A 317 11.27 -4.21 37.93
N ASP A 318 11.45 -4.55 39.20
CA ASP A 318 10.82 -3.83 40.31
C ASP A 318 11.85 -2.84 40.84
N PHE A 319 11.55 -1.54 40.76
CA PHE A 319 12.42 -0.49 41.26
C PHE A 319 11.97 -0.05 42.66
N SER A 320 11.39 -0.92 43.48
CA SER A 320 10.84 -0.59 44.81
C SER A 320 11.65 0.49 45.57
N LEU A 321 10.95 1.44 46.18
CA LEU A 321 11.50 2.60 46.91
C LEU A 321 12.34 2.24 48.16
N LYS A 322 12.74 0.99 48.36
CA LYS A 322 13.35 0.49 49.61
C LYS A 322 14.86 0.30 49.62
N ASP A 323 15.57 0.44 48.50
CA ASP A 323 17.04 0.37 48.50
C ASP A 323 17.69 1.70 48.05
N ASN A 324 17.66 2.68 48.96
CA ASN A 324 18.80 3.51 49.39
C ASN A 324 18.36 4.57 50.41
#